data_AF-A0A933UJ03-F1
#
_entry.id   AF-A0A933UJ03-F1
#
_cell.length_a   1.000
_cell.length_b   1.000
_cell.length_c   1.000
_cell.angle_alpha   90.00
_cell.angle_beta   90.00
_cell.angle_gamma   90.00
#
_symmetry.space_group_name_H-M   'P 1'
#
loop_
_entity.id
_entity.type
_entity.pdbx_description
1 polymer ?
#
loop_
_entity_poly.entity_id
_entity_poly.type
_entity_poly.pdbx_seq_one_letter_code
_entity_poly.pdbx_strand_id
1 'polypeptide(L)'
;MRRLRRFLRGLDVSWPTVVIIAVVVALADAFILVALERTVGAIERRQPPFQLWLRISAILLPFLLAAAVGALALARRSFRPEHSRGSRTAVSLLAMITAMFLVGLLAVMVNSGYDYYLQVHHLEDSAHLKHPTYLIQDNTPVLIGGQPGCDVFCVGKQATWNMHLRGLGLAAAVLLVVDTVLVLWSFALCGGRIWVSKRADRTPTVDQGAVPAMA
;
A
#
# COMPACT_ATOMS: atom_id res chain seq x y z
N MET A 1 -9.62 10.62 22.14
CA MET A 1 -8.52 9.64 22.40
C MET A 1 -8.88 8.44 23.28
N ARG A 2 -9.66 8.57 24.37
CA ARG A 2 -9.97 7.44 25.30
C ARG A 2 -10.73 6.26 24.66
N ARG A 3 -11.61 6.49 23.67
CA ARG A 3 -12.33 5.43 22.94
C ARG A 3 -11.40 4.61 22.04
N LEU A 4 -10.48 5.27 21.35
CA LEU A 4 -9.49 4.61 20.48
C LEU A 4 -8.57 3.68 21.29
N ARG A 5 -8.03 4.16 22.42
CA ARG A 5 -7.21 3.30 23.30
C ARG A 5 -7.98 2.08 23.83
N ARG A 6 -9.27 2.22 24.15
CA ARG A 6 -10.11 1.08 24.56
C ARG A 6 -10.33 0.08 23.42
N PHE A 7 -10.57 0.57 22.21
CA PHE A 7 -10.71 -0.28 21.03
C PHE A 7 -9.42 -1.05 20.75
N LEU A 8 -8.28 -0.35 20.72
CA LEU A 8 -6.96 -0.96 20.49
C LEU A 8 -6.58 -1.99 21.57
N ARG A 9 -6.91 -1.73 22.84
CA ARG A 9 -6.71 -2.70 23.94
C ARG A 9 -7.65 -3.90 23.88
N GLY A 10 -8.77 -3.78 23.16
CA GLY A 10 -9.71 -4.88 22.94
C GLY A 10 -9.25 -5.86 21.87
N LEU A 11 -8.33 -5.47 20.99
CA LEU A 11 -7.68 -6.39 20.04
C LEU A 11 -6.56 -7.13 20.78
N ASP A 12 -6.78 -8.40 21.11
CA ASP A 12 -5.77 -9.29 21.67
C ASP A 12 -4.77 -9.71 20.57
N VAL A 13 -4.01 -8.74 20.07
CA VAL A 13 -3.07 -8.88 18.94
C VAL A 13 -1.65 -8.63 19.41
N SER A 14 -0.70 -9.33 18.80
CA SER A 14 0.72 -9.06 18.95
C SER A 14 1.09 -7.75 18.25
N TRP A 15 0.98 -6.64 18.99
CA TRP A 15 1.41 -5.31 18.56
C TRP A 15 2.82 -5.26 17.94
N PRO A 16 3.86 -5.92 18.48
CA PRO A 16 5.19 -5.89 17.85
C PRO A 16 5.16 -6.50 16.45
N THR A 17 4.43 -7.60 16.24
CA THR A 17 4.30 -8.23 14.93
C THR A 17 3.65 -7.28 13.91
N VAL A 18 2.57 -6.60 14.30
CA VAL A 18 1.87 -5.65 13.42
C VAL A 18 2.76 -4.46 13.07
N VAL A 19 3.49 -3.92 14.04
CA VAL A 19 4.42 -2.79 13.83
C VAL A 19 5.56 -3.19 12.90
N ILE A 20 6.18 -4.35 13.13
CA ILE A 20 7.27 -4.86 12.28
C ILE A 20 6.79 -5.02 10.83
N ILE A 21 5.65 -5.68 10.62
CA ILE A 21 5.10 -5.85 9.27
C ILE A 21 4.86 -4.49 8.61
N ALA A 22 4.19 -3.56 9.30
CA ALA A 22 3.88 -2.25 8.75
C ALA A 22 5.14 -1.44 8.40
N VAL A 23 6.19 -1.51 9.23
CA VAL A 23 7.47 -0.84 8.96
C VAL A 23 8.16 -1.45 7.75
N VAL A 24 8.27 -2.77 7.68
CA VAL A 24 8.95 -3.46 6.57
C VAL A 24 8.25 -3.18 5.24
N VAL A 25 6.91 -3.27 5.21
CA VAL A 25 6.11 -2.95 4.02
C VAL A 25 6.26 -1.48 3.64
N ALA A 26 6.18 -0.53 4.59
CA ALA A 26 6.36 0.90 4.31
C ALA A 26 7.71 1.24 3.68
N LEU A 27 8.78 0.56 4.12
CA LEU A 27 10.12 0.74 3.57
C LEU A 27 10.22 0.16 2.15
N ALA A 28 9.61 -0.99 1.91
CA ALA A 28 9.60 -1.63 0.60
C ALA A 28 8.76 -0.87 -0.44
N ASP A 29 7.54 -0.45 -0.09
CA ASP A 29 6.67 0.33 -0.97
C ASP A 29 7.31 1.65 -1.38
N ALA A 30 7.87 2.37 -0.40
CA ALA A 30 8.60 3.59 -0.67
C ALA A 30 9.80 3.35 -1.59
N PHE A 31 10.50 2.22 -1.43
CA PHE A 31 11.62 1.87 -2.30
C PHE A 31 11.16 1.61 -3.74
N ILE A 32 10.08 0.85 -3.92
CA ILE A 32 9.49 0.58 -5.24
C ILE A 32 9.05 1.89 -5.91
N LEU A 33 8.38 2.79 -5.18
CA LEU A 33 7.98 4.10 -5.71
C LEU A 33 9.19 4.91 -6.20
N VAL A 34 10.23 5.05 -5.36
CA VAL A 34 11.45 5.78 -5.73
C VAL A 34 12.19 5.12 -6.91
N ALA A 35 12.20 3.78 -6.96
CA ALA A 35 12.81 3.04 -8.07
C ALA A 35 12.05 3.28 -9.38
N LEU A 36 10.72 3.22 -9.36
CA LEU A 36 9.87 3.47 -10.53
C LEU A 36 10.08 4.91 -11.05
N GLU A 37 10.07 5.92 -10.17
CA GLU A 37 10.33 7.31 -10.57
C GLU A 37 11.67 7.48 -11.29
N ARG A 38 12.71 6.76 -10.84
CA ARG A 38 14.05 6.83 -11.45
C ARG A 38 14.10 6.12 -12.81
N THR A 39 13.43 4.98 -12.96
CA THR A 39 13.40 4.24 -14.23
C THR A 39 12.69 4.98 -15.36
N VAL A 40 11.71 5.83 -15.04
CA VAL A 40 10.96 6.62 -16.03
C VAL A 40 11.77 7.83 -16.54
N GLY A 41 12.98 8.07 -16.00
CA GLY A 41 13.91 9.08 -16.53
C GLY A 41 13.64 10.50 -16.06
N ALA A 42 12.99 10.68 -14.90
CA ALA A 42 12.91 11.97 -14.22
C ALA A 42 14.29 12.38 -13.65
N ILE A 43 15.26 12.67 -14.54
CA ILE A 43 16.63 13.07 -14.20
C ILE A 43 16.65 14.45 -13.53
N GLU A 44 15.57 15.23 -13.62
CA GLU A 44 15.52 16.61 -13.10
C GLU A 44 15.24 16.72 -11.59
N ARG A 45 14.82 15.65 -10.90
CA ARG A 45 14.62 15.70 -9.44
C ARG A 45 15.98 15.63 -8.72
N ARG A 46 16.53 16.80 -8.39
CA ARG A 46 17.81 17.00 -7.65
C ARG A 46 17.84 16.48 -6.21
N GLN A 47 16.75 15.89 -5.70
CA GLN A 47 16.76 15.34 -4.33
C GLN A 47 17.56 14.03 -4.28
N PRO A 48 18.40 13.82 -3.24
CA PRO A 48 19.11 12.56 -3.06
C PRO A 48 18.09 11.42 -2.80
N PRO A 49 18.24 10.27 -3.48
CA PRO A 49 17.22 9.21 -3.49
C PRO A 49 16.91 8.67 -2.09
N PHE A 50 17.91 8.65 -1.21
CA PHE A 50 17.76 8.19 0.16
C PHE A 50 16.84 9.08 1.01
N GLN A 51 16.93 10.41 0.87
CA GLN A 51 16.07 11.33 1.64
C GLN A 51 14.62 11.25 1.18
N LEU A 52 14.40 11.14 -0.13
CA LEU A 52 13.07 10.96 -0.69
C LEU A 52 12.43 9.65 -0.22
N TRP A 53 13.18 8.56 -0.28
CA TRP A 53 12.76 7.26 0.24
C TRP A 53 12.34 7.34 1.71
N LEU A 54 13.19 7.88 2.58
CA LEU A 54 12.87 8.04 4.00
C LEU A 54 11.62 8.91 4.24
N ARG A 55 11.47 10.00 3.48
CA ARG A 55 10.30 10.88 3.58
C ARG A 55 9.02 10.14 3.18
N ILE A 56 9.03 9.41 2.08
CA ILE A 56 7.87 8.62 1.62
C ILE A 56 7.55 7.52 2.63
N SER A 57 8.55 6.80 3.16
CA SER A 57 8.34 5.80 4.20
C SER A 57 7.72 6.40 5.46
N ALA A 58 8.20 7.56 5.92
CA ALA A 58 7.66 8.24 7.10
C ALA A 58 6.20 8.70 6.89
N ILE A 59 5.84 9.08 5.67
CA ILE A 59 4.46 9.44 5.30
C ILE A 59 3.57 8.20 5.21
N LEU A 60 4.02 7.10 4.58
CA LEU A 60 3.23 5.88 4.38
C LEU A 60 2.99 5.10 5.68
N LEU A 61 3.97 5.11 6.60
CA LEU A 61 3.91 4.34 7.84
C LEU A 61 2.61 4.51 8.64
N PRO A 62 2.11 5.73 8.95
CA PRO A 62 0.85 5.88 9.67
C PRO A 62 -0.36 5.33 8.91
N PHE A 63 -0.39 5.42 7.57
CA PHE A 63 -1.48 4.88 6.76
C PHE A 63 -1.46 3.36 6.74
N LEU A 64 -0.29 2.75 6.59
CA LEU A 64 -0.13 1.30 6.61
C LEU A 64 -0.44 0.72 7.99
N LEU A 65 -0.04 1.39 9.07
CA LEU A 65 -0.37 0.98 10.42
C LEU A 65 -1.88 1.09 10.69
N ALA A 66 -2.52 2.16 10.23
CA ALA A 66 -3.97 2.31 10.30
C ALA A 66 -4.70 1.24 9.48
N ALA A 67 -4.23 0.96 8.26
CA ALA A 67 -4.75 -0.09 7.39
C ALA A 67 -4.63 -1.48 8.02
N ALA A 68 -3.48 -1.80 8.63
CA ALA A 68 -3.26 -3.06 9.34
C ALA A 68 -4.24 -3.24 10.52
N VAL A 69 -4.40 -2.20 11.35
CA VAL A 69 -5.34 -2.22 12.47
C VAL A 69 -6.79 -2.35 11.97
N GLY A 70 -7.16 -1.60 10.92
CA GLY A 70 -8.46 -1.66 10.28
C GLY A 70 -8.77 -3.04 9.70
N ALA A 71 -7.79 -3.64 9.02
CA ALA A 71 -7.87 -4.98 8.45
C ALA A 71 -8.09 -6.04 9.54
N LEU A 72 -7.35 -5.97 10.64
CA LEU A 72 -7.50 -6.90 11.76
C LEU A 72 -8.84 -6.71 12.50
N ALA A 73 -9.30 -5.47 12.64
CA ALA A 73 -10.62 -5.17 13.17
C ALA A 73 -11.73 -5.75 12.30
N LEU A 74 -11.59 -5.64 10.97
CA LEU A 74 -12.55 -6.18 10.01
C LEU A 74 -12.51 -7.71 9.98
N ALA A 75 -11.32 -8.31 9.95
CA ALA A 75 -11.13 -9.76 9.98
C ALA A 75 -11.77 -10.38 11.23
N ARG A 76 -11.65 -9.71 12.39
CA ARG A 76 -12.30 -10.16 13.63
C ARG A 76 -13.81 -10.20 13.54
N ARG A 77 -14.44 -9.23 12.85
CA ARG A 77 -15.90 -9.25 12.64
C ARG A 77 -16.35 -10.42 11.78
N SER A 78 -15.48 -10.92 10.92
CA SER A 78 -15.75 -12.07 10.05
C SER A 78 -15.53 -13.43 10.74
N PHE A 79 -15.00 -13.46 11.98
CA PHE A 79 -14.75 -14.72 12.70
C PHE A 79 -16.07 -15.36 13.16
N ARG A 80 -16.51 -16.36 12.41
CA ARG A 80 -17.54 -17.31 12.85
C ARG A 80 -17.03 -18.27 13.95
N PRO A 81 -17.92 -18.79 14.83
CA PRO A 81 -17.55 -19.71 15.92
C PRO A 81 -16.77 -20.94 15.44
N GLU A 82 -17.13 -21.47 14.26
CA GLU A 82 -16.54 -22.67 13.66
C GLU A 82 -15.12 -22.48 13.11
N HIS A 83 -14.62 -21.24 13.00
CA HIS A 83 -13.29 -21.05 12.42
C HIS A 83 -12.20 -21.61 13.33
N SER A 84 -11.45 -22.58 12.80
CA SER A 84 -10.21 -23.08 13.38
C SER A 84 -9.18 -21.95 13.52
N ARG A 85 -8.21 -22.15 14.43
CA ARG A 85 -7.15 -21.17 14.69
C ARG A 85 -6.36 -20.80 13.44
N GLY A 86 -6.11 -21.79 12.56
CA GLY A 86 -5.41 -21.59 11.27
C GLY A 86 -6.22 -20.77 10.26
N SER A 87 -7.54 -20.97 10.21
CA SER A 87 -8.39 -20.18 9.32
C SER A 87 -8.47 -18.72 9.75
N ARG A 88 -8.55 -18.44 11.06
CA ARG A 88 -8.52 -17.06 11.59
C ARG A 88 -7.23 -16.33 11.24
N THR A 89 -6.09 -17.02 11.31
CA THR A 89 -4.80 -16.43 10.92
C THR A 89 -4.73 -16.19 9.41
N ALA A 90 -5.20 -17.13 8.59
CA ALA A 90 -5.23 -16.96 7.13
C ALA A 90 -6.10 -15.76 6.71
N VAL A 91 -7.31 -15.63 7.26
CA VAL A 91 -8.20 -14.49 6.98
C VAL A 91 -7.58 -13.16 7.44
N SER A 92 -6.91 -13.16 8.59
CA SER A 92 -6.23 -11.96 9.11
C SER A 92 -5.07 -11.52 8.20
N LEU A 93 -4.24 -12.47 7.76
CA LEU A 93 -3.12 -12.21 6.85
C LEU A 93 -3.61 -11.72 5.50
N LEU A 94 -4.61 -12.39 4.92
CA LEU A 94 -5.20 -11.98 3.65
C LEU A 94 -5.78 -10.57 3.75
N ALA A 95 -6.50 -10.26 4.83
CA ALA A 95 -7.04 -8.91 5.04
C ALA A 95 -5.91 -7.86 5.16
N MET A 96 -4.82 -8.17 5.85
CA MET A 96 -3.67 -7.27 5.98
C MET A 96 -2.98 -7.03 4.63
N ILE A 97 -2.67 -8.10 3.89
CA ILE A 97 -2.04 -8.01 2.56
C ILE A 97 -2.89 -7.13 1.65
N THR A 98 -4.20 -7.41 1.56
CA THR A 98 -5.11 -6.62 0.73
C THR A 98 -5.17 -5.15 1.16
N ALA A 99 -5.23 -4.87 2.47
CA ALA A 99 -5.30 -3.50 2.96
C ALA A 99 -4.01 -2.72 2.72
N MET A 100 -2.84 -3.36 2.89
CA MET A 100 -1.53 -2.75 2.63
C MET A 100 -1.33 -2.50 1.14
N PHE A 101 -1.64 -3.50 0.31
CA PHE A 101 -1.62 -3.38 -1.14
C PHE A 101 -2.47 -2.20 -1.65
N LEU A 102 -3.68 -2.02 -1.11
CA LEU A 102 -4.54 -0.90 -1.49
C LEU A 102 -3.94 0.47 -1.14
N VAL A 103 -3.23 0.56 -0.01
CA VAL A 103 -2.50 1.80 0.37
C VAL A 103 -1.33 2.04 -0.57
N GLY A 104 -0.52 1.03 -0.87
CA GLY A 104 0.58 1.12 -1.82
C GLY A 104 0.09 1.50 -3.23
N LEU A 105 -0.98 0.87 -3.71
CA LEU A 105 -1.58 1.17 -5.00
C LEU A 105 -2.11 2.61 -5.07
N LEU A 106 -2.77 3.08 -4.01
CA LEU A 106 -3.24 4.47 -3.92
C LEU A 106 -2.05 5.45 -3.97
N ALA A 107 -0.94 5.13 -3.31
CA ALA A 107 0.26 5.96 -3.35
C ALA A 107 0.85 6.04 -4.77
N VAL A 108 0.91 4.92 -5.50
CA VAL A 108 1.32 4.90 -6.91
C VAL A 108 0.37 5.74 -7.77
N MET A 109 -0.95 5.61 -7.59
CA MET A 109 -1.95 6.37 -8.35
C MET A 109 -1.81 7.87 -8.12
N VAL A 110 -1.68 8.30 -6.86
CA VAL A 110 -1.51 9.72 -6.52
C VAL A 110 -0.22 10.27 -7.13
N ASN A 111 0.88 9.51 -7.05
CA ASN A 111 2.16 9.94 -7.60
C ASN A 111 2.12 10.04 -9.14
N SER A 112 1.59 9.01 -9.81
CA SER A 112 1.44 9.01 -11.27
C SER A 112 0.48 10.10 -11.75
N GLY A 113 -0.59 10.39 -11.01
CA GLY A 113 -1.51 11.47 -11.33
C GLY A 113 -0.85 12.84 -11.21
N TYR A 114 -0.01 13.03 -10.20
CA TYR A 114 0.77 14.25 -10.02
C TYR A 114 1.81 14.44 -11.13
N ASP A 115 2.54 13.38 -11.49
CA ASP A 115 3.52 13.43 -12.58
C ASP A 115 2.83 13.70 -13.93
N TYR A 116 1.68 13.08 -14.19
CA TYR A 116 0.87 13.36 -15.37
C TYR A 116 0.41 14.81 -15.44
N TYR A 117 -0.07 15.36 -14.31
CA TYR A 117 -0.50 16.76 -14.23
C TYR A 117 0.65 17.73 -14.55
N LEU A 118 1.84 17.48 -14.00
CA LEU A 118 3.03 18.29 -14.31
C LEU A 118 3.45 18.18 -15.77
N GLN A 119 3.39 16.97 -16.35
CA GLN A 119 3.78 16.76 -17.74
C GLN A 119 2.84 17.47 -18.72
N VAL A 120 1.53 17.48 -18.44
CA VAL A 120 0.54 18.21 -19.26
C VAL A 120 0.79 19.71 -19.23
N HIS A 121 1.06 20.30 -18.05
CA HIS A 121 1.37 21.74 -17.95
C HIS A 121 2.62 22.13 -18.74
N HIS A 122 3.68 21.33 -18.68
CA HIS A 122 4.88 21.59 -19.48
C HIS A 122 4.64 21.47 -20.99
N LEU A 123 3.76 20.57 -21.40
CA LEU A 123 3.36 20.46 -22.81
C LEU A 123 2.58 21.70 -23.26
N GLU A 124 1.63 22.18 -22.47
CA GLU A 124 0.84 23.40 -22.78
C GLU A 124 1.75 24.64 -22.89
N ASP A 125 2.64 24.85 -21.92
CA ASP A 125 3.60 25.96 -21.95
C ASP A 125 4.53 25.89 -23.18
N SER A 126 4.98 24.69 -23.54
CA SER A 126 5.84 24.49 -24.71
C SER A 126 5.12 24.64 -26.04
N ALA A 127 3.82 24.33 -26.09
CA ALA A 127 2.97 24.51 -27.28
C ALA A 127 2.72 25.99 -27.58
N HIS A 128 2.69 26.86 -26.57
CA HIS A 128 2.64 28.31 -26.76
C HIS A 128 3.94 28.91 -27.33
N LEU A 129 5.08 28.21 -27.15
CA LEU A 129 6.41 28.69 -27.57
C LEU A 129 6.91 28.08 -28.90
N LYS A 130 6.28 27.02 -29.40
CA LYS A 130 6.64 26.40 -30.69
C LYS A 130 5.47 26.50 -31.66
N HIS A 131 5.70 27.23 -32.75
CA HIS A 131 4.86 27.12 -33.94
C HIS A 131 4.73 25.63 -34.32
N PRO A 132 3.51 25.13 -34.61
CA PRO A 132 3.29 23.73 -34.90
C PRO A 132 4.18 23.35 -36.10
N THR A 133 5.20 22.55 -35.85
CA THR A 133 6.01 21.96 -36.92
C THR A 133 5.16 20.86 -37.54
N TYR A 134 4.27 21.23 -38.45
CA TYR A 134 3.66 20.30 -39.37
C TYR A 134 4.78 19.74 -40.26
N LEU A 135 4.97 18.42 -40.24
CA LEU A 135 5.76 17.76 -41.28
C LEU A 135 4.91 17.80 -42.54
N ILE A 136 5.19 18.74 -43.45
CA ILE A 136 4.64 18.71 -44.80
C ILE A 136 5.37 17.59 -45.54
N GLN A 137 4.75 16.43 -45.62
CA GLN A 137 5.15 15.39 -46.57
C GLN A 137 4.12 15.45 -47.71
N ASP A 138 4.57 15.89 -48.89
CA ASP A 138 3.79 15.96 -50.14
C ASP A 138 2.51 16.80 -50.12
N ASN A 139 2.58 18.09 -49.72
CA ASN A 139 1.48 19.09 -49.83
C ASN A 139 0.11 18.66 -49.25
N THR A 140 0.08 17.59 -48.48
CA THR A 140 -1.09 17.09 -47.78
C THR A 140 -0.77 17.12 -46.30
N PRO A 141 -1.64 17.69 -45.45
CA PRO A 141 -1.47 17.59 -44.02
C PRO A 141 -1.64 16.11 -43.64
N VAL A 142 -0.54 15.38 -43.55
CA VAL A 142 -0.53 14.01 -43.04
C VAL A 142 -0.80 14.11 -41.54
N LEU A 143 -2.04 13.83 -41.14
CA LEU A 143 -2.34 13.52 -39.74
C LEU A 143 -1.52 12.27 -39.38
N ILE A 144 -0.44 12.45 -38.62
CA ILE A 144 0.23 11.34 -37.95
C ILE A 144 -0.70 10.87 -36.84
N GLY A 145 -1.62 9.96 -37.20
CA GLY A 145 -2.66 9.42 -36.34
C GLY A 145 -4.03 9.48 -37.01
N GLY A 146 -4.36 8.44 -37.78
CA GLY A 146 -5.53 8.37 -38.65
C GLY A 146 -6.89 8.26 -37.95
N GLN A 147 -7.26 9.22 -37.09
CA GLN A 147 -8.65 9.45 -36.69
C GLN A 147 -9.10 10.88 -37.03
N PRO A 148 -10.25 11.03 -37.73
CA PRO A 148 -10.81 12.36 -37.98
C PRO A 148 -11.16 13.02 -36.64
N GLY A 149 -10.47 14.13 -36.31
CA GLY A 149 -10.68 14.91 -35.09
C GLY A 149 -9.58 14.83 -34.02
N CYS A 150 -8.48 14.09 -34.25
CA CYS A 150 -7.38 13.96 -33.30
C CYS A 150 -6.08 14.50 -33.93
N ASP A 151 -5.51 15.56 -33.35
CA ASP A 151 -4.22 16.12 -33.75
C ASP A 151 -3.04 15.30 -33.20
N VAL A 152 -1.81 15.67 -33.58
CA VAL A 152 -0.58 15.00 -33.11
C VAL A 152 -0.47 15.02 -31.57
N PHE A 153 -1.02 16.04 -30.92
CA PHE A 153 -1.07 16.15 -29.45
C PHE A 153 -2.04 15.15 -28.82
N CYS A 154 -3.21 14.96 -29.42
CA CYS A 154 -4.20 13.98 -29.02
C CYS A 154 -3.65 12.54 -29.10
N VAL A 155 -2.95 12.19 -30.18
CA VAL A 155 -2.29 10.88 -30.34
C VAL A 155 -1.19 10.68 -29.29
N GLY A 156 -0.38 11.72 -29.04
CA GLY A 156 0.64 11.71 -27.98
C GLY A 156 0.04 11.48 -26.60
N LYS A 157 -1.04 12.19 -26.26
CA LYS A 157 -1.76 12.05 -24.98
C LYS A 157 -2.30 10.64 -24.77
N GLN A 158 -2.87 10.04 -25.82
CA GLN A 158 -3.42 8.69 -25.76
C GLN A 158 -2.32 7.61 -25.65
N ALA A 159 -1.19 7.79 -26.34
CA ALA A 159 -0.03 6.91 -26.20
C ALA A 159 0.54 6.94 -24.77
N THR A 160 0.71 8.14 -24.19
CA THR A 160 1.17 8.32 -22.81
C THR A 160 0.20 7.68 -21.81
N TRP A 161 -1.11 7.89 -21.97
CA TRP A 161 -2.12 7.27 -21.12
C TRP A 161 -2.03 5.74 -21.10
N ASN A 162 -1.91 5.12 -22.27
CA ASN A 162 -1.83 3.66 -22.39
C ASN A 162 -0.55 3.12 -21.74
N MET A 163 0.58 3.85 -21.85
CA MET A 163 1.83 3.50 -21.16
C MET A 163 1.69 3.58 -19.63
N HIS A 164 1.02 4.62 -19.10
CA HIS A 164 0.76 4.73 -17.66
C HIS A 164 -0.13 3.60 -17.15
N LEU A 165 -1.18 3.21 -17.88
CA LEU A 165 -2.03 2.09 -17.49
C LEU A 165 -1.27 0.76 -17.42
N ARG A 166 -0.41 0.49 -18.41
CA ARG A 166 0.44 -0.71 -18.42
C ARG A 166 1.47 -0.67 -17.28
N GLY A 167 2.10 0.49 -17.07
CA GLY A 167 3.03 0.70 -15.96
C GLY A 167 2.36 0.50 -14.60
N LEU A 168 1.14 1.02 -14.42
CA LEU A 168 0.34 0.85 -13.21
C LEU A 168 -0.03 -0.62 -12.98
N GLY A 169 -0.39 -1.35 -14.04
CA GLY A 169 -0.66 -2.79 -13.96
C GLY A 169 0.56 -3.59 -13.50
N LEU A 170 1.74 -3.29 -14.05
CA LEU A 170 2.99 -3.92 -13.62
C LEU A 170 3.37 -3.54 -12.19
N ALA A 171 3.24 -2.27 -11.82
CA ALA A 171 3.50 -1.79 -10.47
C ALA A 171 2.58 -2.47 -9.44
N ALA A 172 1.29 -2.59 -9.76
CA ALA A 172 0.32 -3.29 -8.93
C ALA A 172 0.69 -4.77 -8.75
N ALA A 173 1.07 -5.47 -9.82
CA ALA A 173 1.50 -6.86 -9.74
C ALA A 173 2.75 -7.02 -8.85
N VAL A 174 3.75 -6.15 -9.03
CA VAL A 174 4.98 -6.16 -8.23
C VAL A 174 4.69 -5.87 -6.75
N LEU A 175 3.91 -4.84 -6.45
CA LEU A 175 3.52 -4.50 -5.08
C LEU A 175 2.80 -5.67 -4.39
N LEU A 176 1.82 -6.27 -5.07
CA LEU A 176 1.08 -7.39 -4.49
C LEU A 176 1.98 -8.59 -4.16
N VAL A 177 2.93 -8.93 -5.03
CA VAL A 177 3.89 -10.01 -4.82
C VAL A 177 4.82 -9.68 -3.65
N VAL A 178 5.39 -8.48 -3.63
CA VAL A 178 6.32 -8.04 -2.58
C VAL A 178 5.63 -7.97 -1.22
N ASP A 179 4.46 -7.37 -1.13
CA ASP A 179 3.67 -7.29 0.11
C ASP A 179 3.32 -8.67 0.64
N THR A 180 2.88 -9.57 -0.24
CA THR A 180 2.57 -10.94 0.14
C THR A 180 3.79 -11.63 0.75
N VAL A 181 4.95 -11.54 0.08
CA VAL A 181 6.19 -12.14 0.57
C VAL A 181 6.63 -11.51 1.89
N LEU A 182 6.63 -10.18 2.01
CA LEU A 182 7.09 -9.47 3.20
C LEU A 182 6.18 -9.70 4.40
N VAL A 183 4.86 -9.70 4.20
CA VAL A 183 3.90 -9.97 5.27
C VAL A 183 4.07 -11.41 5.76
N LEU A 184 4.12 -12.39 4.86
CA LEU A 184 4.29 -13.81 5.23
C LEU A 184 5.64 -14.06 5.90
N TRP A 185 6.72 -13.48 5.38
CA TRP A 185 8.06 -13.62 5.92
C TRP A 185 8.18 -12.98 7.31
N SER A 186 7.73 -11.73 7.46
CA SER A 186 7.71 -11.03 8.75
C SER A 186 6.84 -11.74 9.79
N PHE A 187 5.70 -12.28 9.35
CA PHE A 187 4.82 -13.09 10.20
C PHE A 187 5.51 -14.38 10.66
N ALA A 188 6.22 -15.08 9.78
CA ALA A 188 6.98 -16.28 10.12
C ALA A 188 8.11 -15.97 11.12
N LEU A 189 8.86 -14.87 10.89
CA LEU A 189 9.91 -14.41 11.81
C LEU A 189 9.37 -14.03 13.19
N CYS A 190 8.14 -13.53 13.27
CA CYS A 190 7.47 -13.20 14.53
C CYS A 190 6.82 -14.42 15.22
N GLY A 191 7.13 -15.65 14.80
CA GLY A 191 6.65 -16.88 15.43
C GLY A 191 5.22 -17.27 15.08
N GLY A 192 4.66 -16.73 13.98
CA GLY A 192 3.38 -17.19 13.43
C GLY A 192 2.15 -16.88 14.29
N ARG A 193 2.23 -15.89 15.20
CA ARG A 193 1.14 -15.57 16.14
C ARG A 193 0.68 -14.11 16.00
N ILE A 194 -0.44 -13.91 15.30
CA ILE A 194 -1.13 -12.59 15.26
C ILE A 194 -1.95 -12.39 16.53
N TRP A 195 -2.66 -13.43 16.97
CA TRP A 195 -3.59 -13.35 18.10
C TRP A 195 -2.94 -13.87 19.38
N VAL A 196 -2.97 -13.04 20.43
CA VAL A 196 -2.56 -13.41 21.78
C VAL A 196 -3.75 -14.07 22.45
N SER A 197 -3.70 -15.38 22.68
CA SER A 197 -4.70 -16.03 23.53
C SER A 197 -4.46 -15.55 24.96
N LYS A 198 -5.37 -14.75 25.51
CA LYS A 198 -5.44 -14.56 26.95
C LYS A 198 -5.74 -15.93 27.54
N ARG A 199 -4.70 -16.60 28.08
CA ARG A 199 -4.91 -17.67 29.05
C ARG A 199 -5.76 -17.03 30.14
N ALA A 200 -7.00 -17.48 30.27
CA ALA A 200 -7.80 -17.16 31.44
C ALA A 200 -6.93 -17.56 32.63
N ASP A 201 -6.56 -16.58 33.43
CA ASP A 201 -5.93 -16.78 34.72
C ASP A 201 -7.00 -17.51 35.56
N ARG A 202 -7.07 -18.84 35.43
CA ARG A 202 -7.61 -19.69 36.46
C ARG A 202 -6.60 -19.57 37.58
N THR A 203 -6.72 -18.53 38.40
CA THR A 203 -6.42 -18.68 39.82
C THR A 203 -7.25 -19.89 40.25
N PRO A 204 -6.65 -21.04 40.60
CA PRO A 204 -7.40 -21.99 41.40
C PRO A 204 -7.82 -21.19 42.63
N THR A 205 -9.12 -20.97 42.79
CA THR A 205 -9.69 -20.80 44.12
C THR A 205 -9.23 -22.04 44.88
N VAL A 206 -8.14 -21.88 45.62
CA VAL A 206 -7.76 -22.80 46.68
C VAL A 206 -8.96 -22.75 47.60
N ASP A 207 -9.78 -23.78 47.47
CA ASP A 207 -10.81 -24.11 48.43
C ASP A 207 -10.06 -24.37 49.74
N GLN A 208 -9.87 -23.30 50.53
CA GLN A 208 -9.39 -23.40 51.89
C GLN A 208 -10.49 -24.12 52.64
N GLY A 209 -10.36 -25.45 52.72
CA GLY A 209 -11.23 -26.32 53.48
C GLY A 209 -11.49 -25.68 54.84
N ALA A 210 -12.76 -25.37 55.07
CA ALA A 210 -13.27 -25.08 56.39
C ALA A 210 -12.92 -26.26 57.29
N VAL A 211 -11.92 -26.07 58.14
CA VAL A 211 -11.59 -26.99 59.23
C VAL A 211 -12.83 -27.02 60.14
N PRO A 212 -13.48 -28.17 60.37
CA PRO A 212 -14.54 -28.26 61.35
C PRO A 212 -13.93 -28.00 62.73
N ALA A 213 -14.40 -26.95 63.41
CA ALA A 213 -14.13 -26.74 64.81
C ALA A 213 -14.69 -27.94 65.60
N MET A 214 -13.78 -28.77 66.13
CA MET A 214 -14.10 -29.71 67.20
C MET A 214 -13.76 -29.05 68.54
N ALA A 215 -14.67 -29.27 69.49
CA ALA A 215 -14.68 -28.90 70.92
C ALA A 215 -15.22 -27.51 71.25
#